data_AF-A0A937AKW2-F1
#
_entry.id   AF-A0A937AKW2-F1
#
_cell.length_a   1.000
_cell.length_b   1.000
_cell.length_c   1.000
_cell.angle_alpha   90.00
_cell.angle_beta   90.00
_cell.angle_gamma   90.00
#
_symmetry.space_group_name_H-M   'P 1'
#
loop_
_entity.id
_entity.type
_entity.pdbx_description
1 polymer ?
#
loop_
_entity_poly.entity_id
_entity_poly.type
_entity_poly.pdbx_seq_one_letter_code
_entity_poly.pdbx_strand_id
1 'polypeptide(L)'
;MTVLPLILALFALPACSTSPSSPDQPTSPTAADSTDTAAESEVIFRPRSKRSTGVGITSTINNPANVFGLDPSSPSSSANLPTAAVNVFTDPSSSPSTKPTTTPTAAPPSNDWTIALATFRGDTAEQSAQAFLQQIRSVPSLSEAFVERRGQGVIVALGRFSGPGTPEGTAALNRVHTTIIDNKTPFVTAFLAPPDSQSQQGTVPEYNLARAKQLFGKPAQWTLQVGIYGLADPSKRPTESDLKEIRQRAEEAVLKLRREGELAFYYHARERSTVTIGIFDDQAAGAIQGIAESQTLRSARERFPYNLLNGAAIRTRQGGRDVLQPSVVVRIPSE
;
A
#
# COMPACT_ATOMS: atom_id res chain seq x y z
N MET A 1 -29.29 -15.97 -44.50
CA MET A 1 -30.49 -15.12 -44.35
C MET A 1 -31.54 -15.93 -43.62
N THR A 2 -31.64 -15.77 -42.31
CA THR A 2 -32.63 -16.48 -41.48
C THR A 2 -33.08 -15.49 -40.42
N VAL A 3 -34.32 -15.04 -40.55
CA VAL A 3 -34.95 -13.98 -39.75
C VAL A 3 -35.67 -14.66 -38.58
N LEU A 4 -35.33 -14.28 -37.34
CA LEU A 4 -36.05 -14.66 -36.13
C LEU A 4 -36.92 -13.48 -35.65
N PRO A 5 -38.18 -13.68 -35.26
CA PRO A 5 -39.04 -12.59 -34.85
C PRO A 5 -38.89 -12.21 -33.37
N LEU A 6 -38.95 -10.89 -33.20
CA LEU A 6 -39.10 -10.06 -32.02
C LEU A 6 -40.37 -10.45 -31.21
N ILE A 7 -40.23 -10.76 -29.92
CA ILE A 7 -41.35 -10.83 -28.97
C ILE A 7 -41.24 -9.67 -27.99
N LEU A 8 -42.18 -8.74 -28.13
CA LEU A 8 -42.40 -7.56 -27.32
C LEU A 8 -43.41 -7.93 -26.22
N ALA A 9 -43.01 -7.88 -24.95
CA ALA A 9 -43.93 -8.05 -23.82
C ALA A 9 -44.05 -6.75 -23.04
N LEU A 10 -45.17 -6.06 -23.30
CA LEU A 10 -45.75 -4.99 -22.50
C LEU A 10 -46.20 -5.57 -21.15
N PHE A 11 -45.78 -4.99 -20.02
CA PHE A 11 -46.54 -5.10 -18.79
C PHE A 11 -46.66 -3.74 -18.09
N ALA A 12 -47.90 -3.45 -17.73
CA ALA A 12 -48.43 -2.20 -17.26
C ALA A 12 -48.16 -1.95 -15.77
N LEU A 13 -48.00 -0.67 -15.43
CA LEU A 13 -48.05 -0.12 -14.08
C LEU A 13 -49.51 0.03 -13.62
N PRO A 14 -49.81 -0.13 -12.32
CA PRO A 14 -50.97 0.52 -11.72
C PRO A 14 -50.54 1.76 -10.90
N ALA A 15 -51.26 2.85 -11.15
CA ALA A 15 -51.28 4.08 -10.37
C ALA A 15 -52.33 3.99 -9.24
N CYS A 16 -51.99 4.47 -8.05
CA CYS A 16 -52.88 4.95 -6.98
C CYS A 16 -52.09 6.09 -6.30
N SER A 17 -52.38 7.38 -6.48
CA SER A 17 -53.53 8.17 -6.01
C SER A 17 -53.77 8.06 -4.50
N THR A 18 -53.34 9.07 -3.72
CA THR A 18 -54.18 10.06 -2.99
C THR A 18 -53.35 10.87 -1.98
N SER A 19 -53.26 12.20 -2.17
CA SER A 19 -53.06 13.25 -1.13
C SER A 19 -54.38 13.45 -0.33
N PRO A 20 -54.56 14.39 0.66
CA PRO A 20 -53.71 15.48 1.20
C PRO A 20 -53.64 15.49 2.75
N SER A 21 -52.87 16.35 3.46
CA SER A 21 -53.30 17.67 3.99
C SER A 21 -52.21 18.25 4.94
N SER A 22 -51.90 19.55 4.80
CA SER A 22 -51.21 20.44 5.79
C SER A 22 -52.21 20.90 6.89
N PRO A 23 -51.93 21.89 7.77
CA PRO A 23 -50.67 22.48 8.30
C PRO A 23 -50.64 22.43 9.86
N ASP A 24 -49.55 22.89 10.50
CA ASP A 24 -49.64 23.72 11.72
C ASP A 24 -48.24 24.21 12.17
N GLN A 25 -48.05 25.53 12.07
CA GLN A 25 -47.15 26.30 12.94
C GLN A 25 -47.96 26.78 14.15
N PRO A 26 -47.31 27.03 15.29
CA PRO A 26 -47.32 28.43 15.75
C PRO A 26 -46.06 28.91 16.50
N THR A 27 -45.73 30.17 16.20
CA THR A 27 -45.35 31.30 17.09
C THR A 27 -44.15 31.25 18.06
N SER A 28 -43.24 32.20 17.85
CA SER A 28 -42.36 32.84 18.85
C SER A 28 -43.14 33.67 19.89
N PRO A 29 -42.52 33.97 21.05
CA PRO A 29 -42.24 35.37 21.43
C PRO A 29 -40.80 35.53 21.99
N THR A 30 -40.00 36.52 21.59
CA THR A 30 -39.97 37.95 21.98
C THR A 30 -39.28 38.24 23.33
N ALA A 31 -38.05 38.77 23.19
CA ALA A 31 -37.42 39.92 23.84
C ALA A 31 -36.71 39.84 25.21
N ALA A 32 -35.69 40.72 25.24
CA ALA A 32 -34.99 41.39 26.35
C ALA A 32 -33.73 40.69 26.87
N ASP A 33 -32.60 41.36 27.13
CA ASP A 33 -32.12 42.71 26.88
C ASP A 33 -30.64 42.72 27.35
N SER A 34 -29.91 43.80 27.03
CA SER A 34 -28.77 44.35 27.79
C SER A 34 -27.35 43.97 27.35
N THR A 35 -26.74 44.92 26.62
CA THR A 35 -25.45 45.62 26.90
C THR A 35 -24.23 44.78 27.35
N ASP A 36 -23.01 44.95 26.85
CA ASP A 36 -22.26 46.21 26.77
C ASP A 36 -20.85 45.98 26.17
N THR A 37 -20.28 47.06 25.62
CA THR A 37 -18.85 47.44 25.55
C THR A 37 -17.84 46.68 24.66
N ALA A 38 -17.53 47.35 23.54
CA ALA A 38 -16.23 47.68 22.93
C ALA A 38 -14.94 46.90 23.28
N ALA A 39 -14.19 46.49 22.24
CA ALA A 39 -12.78 46.86 22.08
C ALA A 39 -12.31 46.62 20.63
N GLU A 40 -11.53 47.60 20.16
CA GLU A 40 -10.93 47.77 18.85
C GLU A 40 -9.89 46.69 18.50
N SER A 41 -9.74 46.36 17.21
CA SER A 41 -8.49 45.88 16.59
C SER A 41 -8.65 45.85 15.07
N GLU A 42 -8.42 47.00 14.45
CA GLU A 42 -8.35 47.16 12.99
C GLU A 42 -6.95 46.72 12.53
N VAL A 43 -6.83 45.56 11.86
CA VAL A 43 -5.62 45.16 11.13
C VAL A 43 -5.96 45.02 9.66
N ILE A 44 -5.67 46.11 8.93
CA ILE A 44 -5.76 46.20 7.47
C ILE A 44 -4.60 45.40 6.87
N PHE A 45 -4.88 44.20 6.33
CA PHE A 45 -3.93 43.45 5.51
C PHE A 45 -4.30 43.59 4.03
N ARG A 46 -3.50 44.36 3.28
CA ARG A 46 -3.63 44.50 1.82
C ARG A 46 -3.02 43.28 1.11
N PRO A 47 -3.71 42.62 0.16
CA PRO A 47 -3.04 41.68 -0.74
C PRO A 47 -2.39 42.42 -1.91
N ARG A 48 -1.06 42.38 -1.97
CA ARG A 48 -0.26 42.86 -3.10
C ARG A 48 -0.15 41.75 -4.14
N SER A 49 -1.09 41.73 -5.10
CA SER A 49 -1.00 40.89 -6.30
C SER A 49 0.12 41.40 -7.20
N LYS A 50 1.15 40.58 -7.43
CA LYS A 50 2.08 40.74 -8.55
C LYS A 50 2.05 39.51 -9.43
N ARG A 51 1.55 39.74 -10.65
CA ARG A 51 1.73 38.92 -11.84
C ARG A 51 3.20 38.51 -11.97
N SER A 52 3.43 37.22 -12.19
CA SER A 52 4.62 36.73 -12.87
C SER A 52 4.19 35.87 -14.05
N THR A 53 4.48 36.41 -15.23
CA THR A 53 4.34 35.78 -16.54
C THR A 53 5.59 34.93 -16.76
N GLY A 54 5.44 33.65 -17.09
CA GLY A 54 6.59 32.75 -17.21
C GLY A 54 6.31 31.54 -18.11
N VAL A 55 6.36 31.79 -19.43
CA VAL A 55 6.92 30.96 -20.50
C VAL A 55 6.75 29.43 -20.36
N GLY A 56 5.81 28.89 -21.14
CA GLY A 56 5.75 27.47 -21.47
C GLY A 56 6.87 27.09 -22.43
N ILE A 57 7.76 26.21 -21.97
CA ILE A 57 8.72 25.47 -22.79
C ILE A 57 8.21 24.03 -22.90
N THR A 58 7.75 23.68 -24.09
CA THR A 58 7.43 22.30 -24.49
C THR A 58 8.71 21.52 -24.66
N SER A 59 9.05 20.67 -23.70
CA SER A 59 10.12 19.68 -23.84
C SER A 59 9.55 18.36 -24.33
N THR A 60 9.70 18.12 -25.63
CA THR A 60 9.51 16.82 -26.30
C THR A 60 10.55 15.83 -25.77
N ILE A 61 10.13 14.84 -24.99
CA ILE A 61 10.99 13.73 -24.57
C ILE A 61 10.98 12.68 -25.69
N ASN A 62 11.99 12.74 -26.56
CA ASN A 62 12.33 11.64 -27.46
C ASN A 62 13.09 10.58 -26.68
N ASN A 63 12.60 9.34 -26.78
CA ASN A 63 13.13 8.14 -26.15
C ASN A 63 14.24 7.52 -27.03
N PRO A 64 15.53 7.51 -26.65
CA PRO A 64 16.58 6.85 -27.42
C PRO A 64 16.73 5.39 -26.98
N ALA A 65 15.70 4.57 -27.19
CA ALA A 65 15.83 3.12 -27.13
C ALA A 65 16.17 2.60 -28.55
N ASN A 66 17.36 2.92 -29.05
CA ASN A 66 17.96 2.25 -30.22
C ASN A 66 19.39 2.74 -30.48
N VAL A 67 20.35 2.36 -29.62
CA VAL A 67 21.78 2.50 -29.95
C VAL A 67 22.56 1.33 -29.35
N PHE A 68 22.24 0.09 -29.70
CA PHE A 68 23.18 -1.04 -29.60
C PHE A 68 22.80 -2.08 -30.66
N GLY A 69 23.40 -1.95 -31.84
CA GLY A 69 23.41 -3.02 -32.84
C GLY A 69 24.45 -4.05 -32.43
N LEU A 70 24.00 -5.23 -32.04
CA LEU A 70 24.82 -6.42 -31.95
C LEU A 70 24.07 -7.56 -32.63
N ASP A 71 24.71 -8.08 -33.66
CA ASP A 71 24.33 -9.21 -34.48
C ASP A 71 24.88 -10.49 -33.82
N PRO A 72 24.05 -11.49 -33.43
CA PRO A 72 24.57 -12.76 -32.96
C PRO A 72 24.19 -13.90 -33.92
N SER A 73 25.12 -14.19 -34.84
CA SER A 73 25.17 -15.49 -35.52
C SER A 73 25.51 -16.58 -34.49
N SER A 74 24.65 -17.60 -34.41
CA SER A 74 24.88 -18.84 -33.66
C SER A 74 26.03 -19.65 -34.26
N PRO A 75 26.66 -20.55 -33.47
CA PRO A 75 26.29 -21.95 -33.69
C PRO A 75 26.17 -22.82 -32.44
N SER A 76 25.34 -23.84 -32.63
CA SER A 76 25.01 -24.98 -31.80
C SER A 76 26.22 -25.80 -31.34
N SER A 77 26.16 -26.33 -30.10
CA SER A 77 26.88 -27.56 -29.77
C SER A 77 26.17 -28.35 -28.67
N SER A 78 26.09 -29.66 -28.91
CA SER A 78 25.34 -30.66 -28.15
C SER A 78 26.23 -31.42 -27.14
N ALA A 79 25.56 -31.98 -26.14
CA ALA A 79 25.87 -33.23 -25.41
C ALA A 79 26.99 -33.23 -24.33
N ASN A 80 26.61 -33.47 -23.06
CA ASN A 80 26.71 -34.79 -22.40
C ASN A 80 26.45 -34.73 -20.87
N LEU A 81 25.64 -35.68 -20.37
CA LEU A 81 25.55 -36.13 -18.97
C LEU A 81 26.66 -37.18 -18.71
N PRO A 82 27.18 -37.32 -17.47
CA PRO A 82 26.73 -38.44 -16.60
C PRO A 82 26.71 -38.09 -15.08
N THR A 83 25.71 -38.57 -14.32
CA THR A 83 25.75 -39.71 -13.36
C THR A 83 26.29 -39.42 -11.95
N ALA A 84 25.35 -39.48 -10.99
CA ALA A 84 25.37 -39.95 -9.60
C ALA A 84 26.67 -40.00 -8.75
N ALA A 85 26.56 -39.50 -7.52
CA ALA A 85 27.04 -40.22 -6.33
C ALA A 85 26.31 -39.78 -5.05
N VAL A 86 25.73 -40.76 -4.37
CA VAL A 86 25.22 -40.75 -3.00
C VAL A 86 26.40 -40.79 -2.04
N ASN A 87 26.34 -40.08 -0.92
CA ASN A 87 27.03 -40.50 0.30
C ASN A 87 26.27 -40.10 1.57
N VAL A 88 26.40 -41.00 2.53
CA VAL A 88 25.56 -41.30 3.69
C VAL A 88 26.34 -40.94 4.96
N PHE A 89 25.64 -40.37 5.96
CA PHE A 89 25.89 -40.42 7.42
C PHE A 89 27.29 -40.09 7.99
N THR A 90 27.36 -39.06 8.86
CA THR A 90 27.76 -39.19 10.28
C THR A 90 27.67 -37.86 11.03
N ASP A 91 26.91 -37.86 12.12
CA ASP A 91 27.05 -37.00 13.31
C ASP A 91 27.75 -37.87 14.40
N PRO A 92 28.14 -37.40 15.62
CA PRO A 92 28.13 -36.04 16.18
C PRO A 92 29.45 -35.68 16.93
N SER A 93 29.68 -34.40 17.24
CA SER A 93 30.57 -34.04 18.37
C SER A 93 30.30 -32.64 18.91
N SER A 94 29.94 -32.59 20.18
CA SER A 94 29.79 -31.39 21.01
C SER A 94 31.14 -30.75 21.33
N SER A 95 31.17 -29.42 21.37
CA SER A 95 32.05 -28.64 22.27
C SER A 95 31.51 -27.23 22.48
N PRO A 96 31.78 -26.62 23.66
CA PRO A 96 31.05 -25.47 24.18
C PRO A 96 31.69 -24.17 23.72
N SER A 97 30.87 -23.17 23.34
CA SER A 97 31.36 -21.80 23.09
C SER A 97 30.53 -20.79 23.89
N THR A 98 31.20 -20.31 24.93
CA THR A 98 31.19 -18.95 25.49
C THR A 98 30.35 -17.90 24.75
N LYS A 99 29.43 -17.28 25.49
CA LYS A 99 28.70 -16.04 25.14
C LYS A 99 29.69 -14.90 24.80
N PRO A 100 29.55 -14.24 23.65
CA PRO A 100 29.94 -12.85 23.51
C PRO A 100 28.76 -11.95 23.92
N THR A 101 29.04 -11.07 24.88
CA THR A 101 28.21 -9.90 25.19
C THR A 101 28.24 -8.94 24.01
N THR A 102 27.16 -8.89 23.22
CA THR A 102 26.95 -7.87 22.19
C THR A 102 25.94 -6.84 22.67
N THR A 103 26.44 -5.62 22.88
CA THR A 103 25.69 -4.38 22.98
C THR A 103 24.62 -4.29 21.88
N PRO A 104 23.37 -3.87 22.17
CA PRO A 104 22.30 -3.80 21.18
C PRO A 104 22.58 -2.66 20.20
N THR A 105 23.18 -3.01 19.06
CA THR A 105 23.20 -2.19 17.85
C THR A 105 21.76 -1.97 17.40
N ALA A 106 21.34 -0.71 17.35
CA ALA A 106 20.02 -0.30 16.85
C ALA A 106 19.71 -0.97 15.49
N ALA A 107 18.57 -1.65 15.41
CA ALA A 107 18.19 -2.42 14.23
C ALA A 107 18.00 -1.51 13.00
N PRO A 108 18.60 -1.83 11.84
CA PRO A 108 18.57 -0.96 10.66
C PRO A 108 17.16 -0.80 10.11
N PRO A 109 16.82 0.35 9.51
CA PRO A 109 15.49 0.61 9.02
C PRO A 109 15.19 -0.24 7.76
N SER A 110 14.10 -1.00 7.78
CA SER A 110 13.07 -1.09 6.75
C SER A 110 13.39 -1.00 5.22
N ASN A 111 14.33 -1.77 4.70
CA ASN A 111 14.85 -1.72 3.31
C ASN A 111 13.88 -2.15 2.16
N ASP A 112 13.03 -1.26 1.65
CA ASP A 112 12.10 -1.56 0.51
C ASP A 112 12.14 -0.57 -0.66
N TRP A 113 12.82 0.57 -0.49
CA TRP A 113 13.15 1.46 -1.60
C TRP A 113 14.33 0.88 -2.37
N THR A 114 14.33 1.01 -3.68
CA THR A 114 15.36 0.44 -4.55
C THR A 114 15.80 1.47 -5.56
N ILE A 115 17.06 1.47 -6.00
CA ILE A 115 17.47 2.34 -7.10
C ILE A 115 17.11 1.65 -8.41
N ALA A 116 16.19 2.22 -9.19
CA ALA A 116 15.84 1.71 -10.51
C ALA A 116 16.90 2.14 -11.53
N LEU A 117 17.57 1.17 -12.16
CA LEU A 117 18.61 1.39 -13.16
C LEU A 117 18.04 1.42 -14.58
N ALA A 118 17.09 0.53 -14.87
CA ALA A 118 16.42 0.42 -16.16
C ALA A 118 15.01 -0.15 -15.98
N THR A 119 14.11 0.18 -16.91
CA THR A 119 12.74 -0.35 -16.95
C THR A 119 12.46 -0.95 -18.32
N PHE A 120 11.91 -2.16 -18.32
CA PHE A 120 11.55 -2.93 -19.50
C PHE A 120 10.05 -3.20 -19.50
N ARG A 121 9.44 -3.20 -20.69
CA ARG A 121 7.99 -3.42 -20.90
C ARG A 121 7.76 -4.27 -22.14
N GLY A 122 6.58 -4.88 -22.22
CA GLY A 122 6.19 -5.77 -23.32
C GLY A 122 6.52 -7.25 -23.06
N ASP A 123 6.25 -8.09 -24.05
CA ASP A 123 6.30 -9.55 -23.90
C ASP A 123 7.71 -10.09 -23.63
N THR A 124 8.75 -9.36 -24.07
CA THR A 124 10.16 -9.70 -23.86
C THR A 124 10.79 -8.96 -22.69
N ALA A 125 10.00 -8.27 -21.84
CA ALA A 125 10.51 -7.42 -20.78
C ALA A 125 11.41 -8.18 -19.80
N GLU A 126 10.99 -9.37 -19.37
CA GLU A 126 11.72 -10.18 -18.38
C GLU A 126 13.03 -10.71 -18.97
N GLN A 127 13.01 -11.20 -20.20
CA GLN A 127 14.22 -11.65 -20.91
C GLN A 127 15.20 -10.50 -21.12
N SER A 128 14.71 -9.33 -21.56
CA SER A 128 15.53 -8.14 -21.78
C SER A 128 16.14 -7.62 -20.49
N ALA A 129 15.36 -7.59 -19.40
CA ALA A 129 15.84 -7.21 -18.08
C ALA A 129 16.92 -8.18 -17.56
N GLN A 130 16.72 -9.49 -17.75
CA GLN A 130 17.69 -10.49 -17.34
C GLN A 130 18.99 -10.40 -18.15
N ALA A 131 18.92 -10.19 -19.46
CA ALA A 131 20.09 -9.99 -20.31
C ALA A 131 20.87 -8.73 -19.89
N PHE A 132 20.17 -7.62 -19.65
CA PHE A 132 20.76 -6.40 -19.14
C PHE A 132 21.41 -6.60 -17.77
N LEU A 133 20.75 -7.33 -16.86
CA LEU A 133 21.28 -7.66 -15.54
C LEU A 133 22.62 -8.41 -15.64
N GLN A 134 22.73 -9.41 -16.53
CA GLN A 134 23.98 -10.15 -16.72
C GLN A 134 25.11 -9.25 -17.22
N GLN A 135 24.79 -8.31 -18.12
CA GLN A 135 25.78 -7.36 -18.63
C GLN A 135 26.33 -6.46 -17.51
N ILE A 136 25.44 -5.85 -16.71
CA ILE A 136 25.86 -4.87 -15.70
C ILE A 136 26.50 -5.48 -14.46
N ARG A 137 26.23 -6.76 -14.15
CA ARG A 137 26.83 -7.46 -12.99
C ARG A 137 28.34 -7.66 -13.11
N SER A 138 28.90 -7.51 -14.32
CA SER A 138 30.35 -7.47 -14.55
C SER A 138 31.01 -6.23 -13.91
N VAL A 139 30.23 -5.18 -13.64
CA VAL A 139 30.70 -3.96 -13.00
C VAL A 139 30.64 -4.11 -11.47
N PRO A 140 31.77 -3.99 -10.74
CA PRO A 140 31.81 -4.27 -9.30
C PRO A 140 30.78 -3.48 -8.48
N SER A 141 30.53 -2.22 -8.82
CA SER A 141 29.56 -1.35 -8.14
C SER A 141 28.09 -1.76 -8.34
N LEU A 142 27.81 -2.64 -9.30
CA LEU A 142 26.46 -3.08 -9.70
C LEU A 142 26.28 -4.61 -9.57
N SER A 143 27.23 -5.31 -8.94
CA SER A 143 27.21 -6.76 -8.75
C SER A 143 25.97 -7.24 -7.96
N GLU A 144 25.46 -6.41 -7.05
CA GLU A 144 24.26 -6.67 -6.25
C GLU A 144 22.94 -6.29 -6.97
N ALA A 145 22.99 -5.91 -8.25
CA ALA A 145 21.78 -5.61 -8.99
C ALA A 145 20.88 -6.86 -9.09
N PHE A 146 19.58 -6.63 -9.16
CA PHE A 146 18.56 -7.69 -9.27
C PHE A 146 17.41 -7.23 -10.18
N VAL A 147 16.61 -8.21 -10.63
CA VAL A 147 15.41 -7.98 -11.44
C VAL A 147 14.19 -8.05 -10.52
N GLU A 148 13.26 -7.11 -10.67
CA GLU A 148 12.01 -7.06 -9.93
C GLU A 148 10.85 -6.71 -10.89
N ARG A 149 9.70 -7.36 -10.74
CA ARG A 149 8.47 -6.98 -11.45
C ARG A 149 7.81 -5.82 -10.74
N ARG A 150 7.36 -4.81 -11.50
CA ARG A 150 6.62 -3.65 -10.98
C ARG A 150 5.47 -3.26 -11.89
N GLY A 151 4.25 -3.43 -11.38
CA GLY A 151 3.04 -3.21 -12.18
C GLY A 151 3.08 -4.01 -13.48
N GLN A 152 3.05 -3.32 -14.63
CA GLN A 152 3.10 -3.94 -15.97
C GLN A 152 4.52 -4.06 -16.57
N GLY A 153 5.55 -3.66 -15.82
CA GLY A 153 6.95 -3.68 -16.29
C GLY A 153 7.86 -4.55 -15.44
N VAL A 154 9.09 -4.71 -15.92
CA VAL A 154 10.19 -5.33 -15.20
C VAL A 154 11.28 -4.30 -15.03
N ILE A 155 11.78 -4.10 -13.82
CA ILE A 155 12.89 -3.19 -13.55
C ILE A 155 14.15 -3.99 -13.22
N VAL A 156 15.29 -3.40 -13.57
CA VAL A 156 16.59 -3.80 -13.01
C VAL A 156 16.94 -2.79 -11.95
N ALA A 157 17.12 -3.26 -10.72
CA ALA A 157 17.23 -2.44 -9.52
C ALA A 157 18.51 -2.75 -8.74
N LEU A 158 18.91 -1.82 -7.88
CA LEU A 158 20.08 -1.96 -7.00
C LEU A 158 19.73 -1.56 -5.57
N GLY A 159 20.22 -2.36 -4.63
CA GLY A 159 20.14 -2.09 -3.20
C GLY A 159 18.71 -2.15 -2.67
N ARG A 160 18.60 -2.06 -1.34
CA ARG A 160 17.33 -1.90 -0.64
C ARG A 160 17.53 -0.91 0.50
N PHE A 161 16.68 0.11 0.56
CA PHE A 161 16.85 1.28 1.42
C PHE A 161 15.56 1.57 2.18
N SER A 162 15.66 2.21 3.34
CA SER A 162 14.46 2.41 4.16
C SER A 162 13.56 3.55 3.74
N GLY A 163 14.05 4.40 2.86
CA GLY A 163 13.36 5.59 2.42
C GLY A 163 14.16 6.32 1.34
N PRO A 164 13.52 7.25 0.62
CA PRO A 164 14.14 7.97 -0.48
C PRO A 164 15.20 8.98 -0.02
N GLY A 165 15.14 9.44 1.23
CA GLY A 165 16.06 10.43 1.80
C GLY A 165 17.10 9.85 2.76
N THR A 166 17.33 8.54 2.73
CA THR A 166 18.33 7.91 3.59
C THR A 166 19.75 8.29 3.13
N PRO A 167 20.70 8.53 4.06
CA PRO A 167 22.09 8.76 3.69
C PRO A 167 22.66 7.61 2.84
N GLU A 168 22.30 6.37 3.18
CA GLU A 168 22.73 5.16 2.46
C GLU A 168 22.17 5.13 1.03
N GLY A 169 20.86 5.40 0.87
CA GLY A 169 20.21 5.45 -0.44
C GLY A 169 20.77 6.56 -1.33
N THR A 170 21.00 7.74 -0.75
CA THR A 170 21.56 8.90 -1.45
C THR A 170 23.01 8.64 -1.90
N ALA A 171 23.84 8.06 -1.02
CA ALA A 171 25.21 7.70 -1.35
C ALA A 171 25.26 6.61 -2.44
N ALA A 172 24.40 5.61 -2.35
CA ALA A 172 24.31 4.57 -3.36
C ALA A 172 23.84 5.13 -4.72
N LEU A 173 22.87 6.05 -4.74
CA LEU A 173 22.39 6.70 -5.95
C LEU A 173 23.49 7.54 -6.62
N ASN A 174 24.22 8.34 -5.84
CA ASN A 174 25.34 9.15 -6.35
C ASN A 174 26.47 8.28 -6.93
N ARG A 175 26.73 7.12 -6.31
CA ARG A 175 27.69 6.13 -6.84
C ARG A 175 27.22 5.52 -8.16
N VAL A 176 25.92 5.22 -8.29
CA VAL A 176 25.33 4.75 -9.55
C VAL A 176 25.47 5.82 -10.64
N HIS A 177 25.17 7.08 -10.33
CA HIS A 177 25.28 8.20 -11.28
C HIS A 177 26.70 8.46 -11.79
N THR A 178 27.70 8.21 -10.95
CA THR A 178 29.13 8.40 -11.30
C THR A 178 29.80 7.15 -11.88
N THR A 179 29.08 6.03 -12.02
CA THR A 179 29.63 4.80 -12.60
C THR A 179 29.89 4.99 -14.10
N ILE A 180 31.14 4.76 -14.53
CA ILE A 180 31.58 4.87 -15.92
C ILE A 180 31.70 3.47 -16.53
N ILE A 181 31.04 3.24 -17.66
CA ILE A 181 31.14 2.04 -18.49
C ILE A 181 31.43 2.51 -19.91
N ASP A 182 32.53 2.02 -20.51
CA ASP A 182 32.96 2.39 -21.86
C ASP A 182 33.00 3.92 -22.09
N ASN A 183 33.53 4.65 -21.10
CA ASN A 183 33.63 6.12 -21.09
C ASN A 183 32.27 6.86 -21.13
N LYS A 184 31.19 6.21 -20.67
CA LYS A 184 29.83 6.78 -20.56
C LYS A 184 29.27 6.58 -19.15
N THR A 185 28.30 7.42 -18.77
CA THR A 185 27.54 7.33 -17.51
C THR A 185 26.09 6.88 -17.78
N PRO A 186 25.87 5.59 -18.10
CA PRO A 186 24.56 5.10 -18.56
C PRO A 186 23.44 5.23 -17.53
N PHE A 187 23.76 5.39 -16.24
CA PHE A 187 22.79 5.43 -15.15
C PHE A 187 22.53 6.82 -14.57
N VAL A 188 22.85 7.90 -15.30
CA VAL A 188 22.56 9.28 -14.86
C VAL A 188 21.06 9.52 -14.61
N THR A 189 20.18 8.73 -15.25
CA THR A 189 18.72 8.79 -15.10
C THR A 189 18.17 7.84 -14.03
N ALA A 190 19.04 7.10 -13.32
CA ALA A 190 18.60 6.23 -12.23
C ALA A 190 17.97 7.04 -11.10
N PHE A 191 16.98 6.47 -10.42
CA PHE A 191 16.26 7.13 -9.33
C PHE A 191 15.83 6.14 -8.24
N LEU A 192 15.56 6.64 -7.04
CA LEU A 192 15.01 5.84 -5.94
C LEU A 192 13.51 5.59 -6.19
N ALA A 193 13.14 4.33 -6.31
CA ALA A 193 11.79 3.89 -6.60
C ALA A 193 11.12 3.28 -5.34
N PRO A 194 9.86 3.63 -5.05
CA PRO A 194 9.11 3.10 -3.91
C PRO A 194 8.74 1.63 -4.11
N PRO A 195 8.53 0.80 -3.08
CA PRO A 195 8.19 -0.61 -3.23
C PRO A 195 6.96 -0.89 -4.11
N ASP A 196 6.89 -2.07 -4.74
CA ASP A 196 5.76 -2.45 -5.59
C ASP A 196 4.46 -2.62 -4.80
N SER A 197 3.45 -1.83 -5.16
CA SER A 197 2.11 -1.88 -4.57
C SER A 197 1.35 -3.15 -4.94
N GLN A 198 1.72 -3.87 -6.01
CA GLN A 198 1.06 -5.13 -6.40
C GLN A 198 1.20 -6.21 -5.32
N SER A 199 2.36 -6.29 -4.66
CA SER A 199 2.58 -7.21 -3.55
C SER A 199 1.66 -6.94 -2.34
N GLN A 200 1.08 -5.74 -2.29
CA GLN A 200 0.13 -5.31 -1.27
C GLN A 200 -1.33 -5.49 -1.70
N GLN A 201 -1.61 -5.89 -2.95
CA GLN A 201 -2.99 -5.99 -3.46
C GLN A 201 -3.76 -7.18 -2.90
N GLY A 202 -3.10 -8.28 -2.56
CA GLY A 202 -3.70 -9.54 -2.08
C GLY A 202 -4.40 -10.33 -3.19
N THR A 203 -4.98 -11.49 -2.85
CA THR A 203 -5.59 -12.42 -3.83
C THR A 203 -6.88 -11.90 -4.46
N VAL A 204 -7.63 -11.06 -3.74
CA VAL A 204 -8.93 -10.52 -4.16
C VAL A 204 -8.89 -8.98 -4.07
N PRO A 205 -8.35 -8.30 -5.10
CA PRO A 205 -8.02 -6.87 -5.03
C PRO A 205 -9.19 -5.95 -4.68
N GLU A 206 -10.44 -6.34 -4.97
CA GLU A 206 -11.64 -5.60 -4.59
C GLU A 206 -11.90 -5.55 -3.08
N TYR A 207 -11.29 -6.44 -2.30
CA TYR A 207 -11.35 -6.45 -0.83
C TYR A 207 -10.17 -5.70 -0.20
N ASN A 208 -9.27 -5.16 -1.01
CA ASN A 208 -8.19 -4.32 -0.53
C ASN A 208 -8.69 -2.91 -0.19
N LEU A 209 -8.45 -2.48 1.04
CA LEU A 209 -8.85 -1.17 1.55
C LEU A 209 -8.22 -0.01 0.77
N ALA A 210 -7.03 -0.18 0.18
CA ALA A 210 -6.40 0.84 -0.65
C ALA A 210 -7.30 1.25 -1.84
N ARG A 211 -8.08 0.30 -2.37
CA ARG A 211 -9.00 0.54 -3.49
C ARG A 211 -10.36 1.07 -3.06
N ALA A 212 -10.65 1.13 -1.76
CA ALA A 212 -11.98 1.50 -1.27
C ALA A 212 -12.40 2.90 -1.74
N LYS A 213 -11.47 3.87 -1.80
CA LYS A 213 -11.78 5.21 -2.33
C LYS A 213 -12.13 5.21 -3.81
N GLN A 214 -11.46 4.38 -4.60
CA GLN A 214 -11.78 4.20 -6.01
C GLN A 214 -13.18 3.59 -6.20
N LEU A 215 -13.54 2.61 -5.37
CA LEU A 215 -14.79 1.86 -5.47
C LEU A 215 -16.00 2.62 -4.92
N PHE A 216 -15.85 3.33 -3.80
CA PHE A 216 -16.96 3.95 -3.06
C PHE A 216 -16.96 5.49 -3.14
N GLY A 217 -15.92 6.10 -3.72
CA GLY A 217 -15.84 7.54 -3.97
C GLY A 217 -15.56 8.39 -2.73
N LYS A 218 -15.97 9.66 -2.79
CA LYS A 218 -15.68 10.69 -1.77
C LYS A 218 -16.13 10.33 -0.34
N PRO A 219 -17.26 9.62 -0.11
CA PRO A 219 -17.66 9.23 1.24
C PRO A 219 -16.70 8.24 1.91
N ALA A 220 -15.76 7.62 1.19
CA ALA A 220 -14.85 6.64 1.75
C ALA A 220 -13.66 7.28 2.48
N GLN A 221 -13.89 7.78 3.69
CA GLN A 221 -12.86 8.45 4.48
C GLN A 221 -12.37 7.60 5.66
N TRP A 222 -13.27 6.84 6.28
CA TRP A 222 -13.01 6.09 7.51
C TRP A 222 -13.50 4.66 7.42
N THR A 223 -12.93 3.78 8.24
CA THR A 223 -13.32 2.37 8.38
C THR A 223 -13.10 1.93 9.83
N LEU A 224 -13.81 0.89 10.28
CA LEU A 224 -13.64 0.35 11.63
C LEU A 224 -12.62 -0.77 11.60
N GLN A 225 -11.47 -0.59 12.26
CA GLN A 225 -10.49 -1.64 12.43
C GLN A 225 -10.96 -2.63 13.51
N VAL A 226 -11.01 -3.91 13.14
CA VAL A 226 -11.48 -5.01 13.99
C VAL A 226 -10.44 -6.14 14.13
N GLY A 227 -9.40 -6.15 13.30
CA GLY A 227 -8.33 -7.12 13.42
C GLY A 227 -6.97 -6.61 12.95
N ILE A 228 -5.92 -7.19 13.53
CA ILE A 228 -4.52 -7.06 13.13
C ILE A 228 -3.98 -8.48 12.97
N TYR A 229 -3.33 -8.75 11.86
CA TYR A 229 -2.61 -9.99 11.60
C TYR A 229 -1.13 -9.67 11.51
N GLY A 230 -0.31 -10.36 12.29
CA GLY A 230 1.11 -10.07 12.44
C GLY A 230 1.79 -11.09 13.33
N LEU A 231 3.09 -10.94 13.57
CA LEU A 231 3.78 -11.77 14.56
C LEU A 231 3.24 -11.47 15.97
N ALA A 232 3.12 -12.50 16.80
CA ALA A 232 2.68 -12.36 18.19
C ALA A 232 3.70 -11.60 19.05
N ASP A 233 4.99 -11.75 18.72
CA ASP A 233 6.07 -10.99 19.33
C ASP A 233 6.33 -9.73 18.49
N PRO A 234 5.97 -8.53 18.99
CA PRO A 234 6.17 -7.28 18.26
C PRO A 234 7.66 -6.90 18.11
N SER A 235 8.56 -7.56 18.84
CA SER A 235 10.00 -7.29 18.78
C SER A 235 10.66 -7.97 17.57
N LYS A 236 10.01 -9.00 17.00
CA LYS A 236 10.53 -9.75 15.87
C LYS A 236 10.06 -9.13 14.56
N ARG A 237 10.96 -9.10 13.58
CA ARG A 237 10.61 -8.71 12.21
C ARG A 237 10.11 -9.92 11.43
N PRO A 238 8.97 -9.82 10.73
CA PRO A 238 8.50 -10.87 9.84
C PRO A 238 9.50 -11.15 8.73
N THR A 239 9.78 -12.43 8.48
CA THR A 239 10.41 -12.90 7.25
C THR A 239 9.43 -12.83 6.08
N GLU A 240 9.90 -13.02 4.85
CA GLU A 240 9.02 -13.07 3.68
C GLU A 240 7.98 -14.19 3.78
N SER A 241 8.36 -15.34 4.34
CA SER A 241 7.43 -16.45 4.61
C SER A 241 6.36 -16.05 5.62
N ASP A 242 6.76 -15.38 6.71
CA ASP A 242 5.81 -14.89 7.72
C ASP A 242 4.83 -13.88 7.12
N LEU A 243 5.32 -12.95 6.28
CA LEU A 243 4.47 -11.96 5.61
C LEU A 243 3.43 -12.63 4.72
N LYS A 244 3.83 -13.67 3.96
CA LYS A 244 2.90 -14.43 3.12
C LYS A 244 1.79 -15.06 3.97
N GLU A 245 2.14 -15.69 5.08
CA GLU A 245 1.18 -16.31 6.00
C GLU A 245 0.27 -15.28 6.69
N ILE A 246 0.83 -14.15 7.12
CA ILE A 246 0.09 -13.03 7.72
C ILE A 246 -0.92 -12.45 6.73
N ARG A 247 -0.53 -12.23 5.47
CA ARG A 247 -1.42 -11.73 4.42
C ARG A 247 -2.53 -12.72 4.13
N GLN A 248 -2.17 -14.00 3.93
CA GLN A 248 -3.13 -15.07 3.69
C GLN A 248 -4.18 -15.15 4.80
N ARG A 249 -3.77 -15.16 6.07
CA ARG A 249 -4.72 -15.21 7.21
C ARG A 249 -5.65 -14.00 7.27
N ALA A 250 -5.15 -12.81 6.97
CA ALA A 250 -5.98 -11.60 6.93
C ALA A 250 -7.01 -11.67 5.80
N GLU A 251 -6.61 -12.14 4.61
CA GLU A 251 -7.51 -12.36 3.47
C GLU A 251 -8.58 -13.41 3.78
N GLU A 252 -8.20 -14.54 4.38
CA GLU A 252 -9.12 -15.59 4.83
C GLU A 252 -10.14 -15.06 5.85
N ALA A 253 -9.71 -14.21 6.78
CA ALA A 253 -10.60 -13.58 7.75
C ALA A 253 -11.60 -12.62 7.09
N VAL A 254 -11.15 -11.82 6.12
CA VAL A 254 -12.04 -10.95 5.34
C VAL A 254 -13.03 -11.77 4.54
N LEU A 255 -12.59 -12.85 3.90
CA LEU A 255 -13.46 -13.76 3.16
C LEU A 255 -14.54 -14.37 4.07
N LYS A 256 -14.18 -14.76 5.30
CA LYS A 256 -15.14 -15.25 6.29
C LYS A 256 -16.18 -14.19 6.63
N LEU A 257 -15.75 -12.97 7.00
CA LEU A 257 -16.66 -11.86 7.32
C LEU A 257 -17.58 -11.51 6.13
N ARG A 258 -17.06 -11.54 4.90
CA ARG A 258 -17.84 -11.33 3.68
C ARG A 258 -18.93 -12.38 3.48
N ARG A 259 -18.65 -13.64 3.79
CA ARG A 259 -19.66 -14.73 3.77
C ARG A 259 -20.74 -14.54 4.84
N GLU A 260 -20.39 -13.91 5.95
CA GLU A 260 -21.32 -13.54 7.03
C GLU A 260 -22.14 -12.27 6.70
N GLY A 261 -21.94 -11.67 5.52
CA GLY A 261 -22.68 -10.49 5.04
C GLY A 261 -22.04 -9.16 5.43
N GLU A 262 -20.83 -9.16 5.97
CA GLU A 262 -20.14 -7.94 6.38
C GLU A 262 -19.37 -7.29 5.23
N LEU A 263 -19.37 -5.96 5.21
CA LEU A 263 -18.55 -5.15 4.30
C LEU A 263 -17.11 -5.08 4.82
N ALA A 264 -16.36 -6.19 4.72
CA ALA A 264 -15.00 -6.30 5.27
C ALA A 264 -13.88 -6.05 4.23
N PHE A 265 -12.75 -5.51 4.68
CA PHE A 265 -11.58 -5.24 3.85
C PHE A 265 -10.30 -5.66 4.56
N TYR A 266 -9.25 -5.95 3.79
CA TYR A 266 -7.89 -6.08 4.31
C TYR A 266 -7.04 -4.91 3.83
N TYR A 267 -6.02 -4.57 4.61
CA TYR A 267 -4.95 -3.67 4.21
C TYR A 267 -3.61 -4.28 4.59
N HIS A 268 -2.74 -4.49 3.62
CA HIS A 268 -1.40 -5.03 3.87
C HIS A 268 -0.43 -3.89 4.12
N ALA A 269 -0.12 -3.66 5.40
CA ALA A 269 1.02 -2.83 5.75
C ALA A 269 2.32 -3.65 5.60
N ARG A 270 3.44 -2.98 5.87
CA ARG A 270 4.77 -3.54 5.67
C ARG A 270 5.06 -4.79 6.51
N GLU A 271 4.63 -4.79 7.78
CA GLU A 271 4.95 -5.86 8.75
C GLU A 271 3.71 -6.59 9.28
N ARG A 272 2.51 -6.10 8.93
CA ARG A 272 1.25 -6.62 9.42
C ARG A 272 0.13 -6.33 8.44
N SER A 273 -0.94 -7.10 8.53
CA SER A 273 -2.17 -6.84 7.79
C SER A 273 -3.24 -6.36 8.76
N THR A 274 -4.04 -5.40 8.35
CA THR A 274 -5.18 -4.91 9.13
C THR A 274 -6.46 -5.40 8.48
N VAL A 275 -7.41 -5.86 9.28
CA VAL A 275 -8.76 -6.20 8.84
C VAL A 275 -9.72 -5.14 9.36
N THR A 276 -10.54 -4.60 8.46
CA THR A 276 -11.47 -3.52 8.76
C THR A 276 -12.88 -3.85 8.25
N ILE A 277 -13.87 -3.17 8.80
CA ILE A 277 -15.29 -3.31 8.45
C ILE A 277 -15.88 -1.94 8.15
N GLY A 278 -16.69 -1.91 7.10
CA GLY A 278 -17.45 -0.75 6.69
C GLY A 278 -16.63 0.34 6.03
N ILE A 279 -17.34 1.22 5.34
CA ILE A 279 -16.83 2.47 4.77
C ILE A 279 -17.72 3.58 5.33
N PHE A 280 -17.09 4.58 5.93
CA PHE A 280 -17.79 5.66 6.60
C PHE A 280 -17.28 7.02 6.12
N ASP A 281 -18.20 7.98 6.12
CA ASP A 281 -17.96 9.37 5.78
C ASP A 281 -17.32 10.15 6.93
N ASP A 282 -17.15 11.45 6.76
CA ASP A 282 -16.51 12.32 7.75
C ASP A 282 -17.28 12.43 9.08
N GLN A 283 -18.54 11.99 9.17
CA GLN A 283 -19.25 11.91 10.46
C GLN A 283 -18.59 10.88 11.38
N ALA A 284 -17.88 9.88 10.84
CA ALA A 284 -17.07 8.96 11.63
C ALA A 284 -15.86 9.63 12.30
N ALA A 285 -15.33 10.72 11.72
CA ALA A 285 -14.29 11.52 12.38
C ALA A 285 -14.83 12.20 13.64
N GLY A 286 -16.11 12.59 13.62
CA GLY A 286 -16.82 13.15 14.75
C GLY A 286 -16.77 12.25 15.99
N ALA A 287 -16.89 10.93 15.81
CA ALA A 287 -16.79 9.96 16.91
C ALA A 287 -15.42 9.95 17.60
N ILE A 288 -14.34 10.30 16.88
CA ILE A 288 -13.00 10.45 17.44
C ILE A 288 -12.89 11.77 18.23
N GLN A 289 -13.65 12.79 17.82
CA GLN A 289 -13.66 14.14 18.40
C GLN A 289 -14.73 14.33 19.50
N GLY A 290 -15.43 13.26 19.91
CA GLY A 290 -16.49 13.32 20.92
C GLY A 290 -17.84 13.85 20.43
N ILE A 291 -18.02 13.97 19.11
CA ILE A 291 -19.29 14.30 18.45
C ILE A 291 -20.11 13.01 18.29
N ALA A 292 -21.43 13.14 18.22
CA ALA A 292 -22.35 12.02 18.05
C ALA A 292 -21.96 11.14 16.83
N GLU A 293 -21.78 9.85 17.09
CA GLU A 293 -21.44 8.84 16.10
C GLU A 293 -22.64 8.50 15.19
N SER A 294 -22.36 8.19 13.92
CA SER A 294 -23.39 7.73 12.98
C SER A 294 -23.98 6.37 13.41
N GLN A 295 -25.26 6.14 13.11
CA GLN A 295 -25.95 4.91 13.52
C GLN A 295 -25.31 3.65 12.92
N THR A 296 -24.79 3.74 11.69
CA THR A 296 -24.10 2.64 11.01
C THR A 296 -22.79 2.27 11.68
N LEU A 297 -21.99 3.26 12.09
CA LEU A 297 -20.74 3.02 12.80
C LEU A 297 -20.98 2.48 14.23
N ARG A 298 -21.98 3.02 14.94
CA ARG A 298 -22.41 2.49 16.24
C ARG A 298 -22.79 1.02 16.16
N SER A 299 -23.64 0.67 15.18
CA SER A 299 -24.08 -0.71 14.95
C SER A 299 -22.92 -1.63 14.56
N ALA A 300 -21.89 -1.12 13.87
CA ALA A 300 -20.67 -1.88 13.58
C ALA A 300 -19.83 -2.12 14.85
N ARG A 301 -19.68 -1.12 15.72
CA ARG A 301 -18.98 -1.26 17.00
C ARG A 301 -19.66 -2.20 17.97
N GLU A 302 -20.99 -2.21 18.01
CA GLU A 302 -21.75 -3.16 18.84
C GLU A 302 -21.51 -4.62 18.40
N ARG A 303 -21.44 -4.88 17.09
CA ARG A 303 -21.14 -6.20 16.54
C ARG A 303 -19.67 -6.60 16.68
N PHE A 304 -18.76 -5.64 16.52
CA PHE A 304 -17.31 -5.84 16.57
C PHE A 304 -16.68 -4.94 17.64
N PRO A 305 -16.92 -5.21 18.93
CA PRO A 305 -16.49 -4.31 20.00
C PRO A 305 -14.98 -4.33 20.25
N TYR A 306 -14.30 -5.42 19.91
CA TYR A 306 -12.90 -5.65 20.24
C TYR A 306 -12.05 -5.96 19.03
N ASN A 307 -10.81 -5.48 19.08
CA ASN A 307 -9.79 -5.74 18.07
C ASN A 307 -9.14 -7.11 18.33
N LEU A 308 -8.90 -7.85 17.27
CA LEU A 308 -8.32 -9.20 17.32
C LEU A 308 -6.88 -9.20 16.79
N LEU A 309 -5.95 -9.88 17.46
CA LEU A 309 -4.62 -10.20 16.95
C LEU A 309 -4.61 -11.64 16.45
N ASN A 310 -4.42 -11.83 15.14
CA ASN A 310 -4.47 -13.14 14.49
C ASN A 310 -5.76 -13.93 14.81
N GLY A 311 -6.89 -13.23 14.95
CA GLY A 311 -8.19 -13.81 15.32
C GLY A 311 -8.40 -14.03 16.82
N ALA A 312 -7.42 -13.76 17.68
CA ALA A 312 -7.55 -13.84 19.14
C ALA A 312 -7.71 -12.46 19.78
N ALA A 313 -8.50 -12.35 20.85
CA ALA A 313 -8.74 -11.05 21.51
C ALA A 313 -7.45 -10.46 22.10
N ILE A 314 -7.20 -9.17 21.84
CA ILE A 314 -6.02 -8.47 22.36
C ILE A 314 -6.28 -8.01 23.79
N ARG A 315 -5.40 -8.39 24.71
CA ARG A 315 -5.40 -7.89 26.10
C ARG A 315 -4.30 -6.86 26.26
N THR A 316 -4.65 -5.68 26.75
CA THR A 316 -3.70 -4.62 27.09
C THR A 316 -3.75 -4.36 28.59
N ARG A 317 -2.59 -4.23 29.22
CA ARG A 317 -2.50 -3.91 30.64
C ARG A 317 -2.66 -2.40 30.83
N GLN A 318 -3.82 -1.97 31.30
CA GLN A 318 -4.12 -0.57 31.58
C GLN A 318 -4.40 -0.42 33.08
N GLY A 319 -3.62 0.42 33.77
CA GLY A 319 -3.79 0.63 35.22
C GLY A 319 -3.65 -0.65 36.06
N GLY A 320 -2.83 -1.61 35.61
CA GLY A 320 -2.63 -2.89 36.30
C GLY A 320 -3.69 -3.96 36.06
N ARG A 321 -4.73 -3.67 35.26
CA ARG A 321 -5.78 -4.63 34.85
C ARG A 321 -5.63 -5.00 33.38
N ASP A 322 -5.96 -6.25 33.05
CA ASP A 322 -6.06 -6.69 31.66
C ASP A 322 -7.40 -6.25 31.09
N VAL A 323 -7.37 -5.38 30.08
CA VAL A 323 -8.55 -4.87 29.39
C VAL A 323 -8.49 -5.30 27.93
N LEU A 324 -9.64 -5.68 27.36
CA LEU A 324 -9.71 -5.99 25.93
C LEU A 324 -9.56 -4.72 25.10
N GLN A 325 -8.73 -4.77 24.06
CA GLN A 325 -8.53 -3.63 23.18
C GLN A 325 -9.80 -3.39 22.36
N PRO A 326 -10.43 -2.20 22.43
CA PRO A 326 -11.61 -1.90 21.64
C PRO A 326 -11.27 -1.75 20.16
N SER A 327 -12.26 -1.96 19.30
CA SER A 327 -12.16 -1.64 17.87
C SER A 327 -12.03 -0.12 17.65
N VAL A 328 -11.19 0.27 16.70
CA VAL A 328 -10.79 1.67 16.49
C VAL A 328 -11.18 2.14 15.11
N VAL A 329 -11.73 3.35 15.00
CA VAL A 329 -11.98 3.98 13.71
C VAL A 329 -10.66 4.49 13.15
N VAL A 330 -10.33 4.07 11.94
CA VAL A 330 -9.08 4.44 11.27
C VAL A 330 -9.38 5.08 9.93
N ARG A 331 -8.49 5.98 9.51
CA ARG A 331 -8.60 6.65 8.21
C ARG A 331 -8.25 5.68 7.09
N ILE A 332 -9.03 5.70 6.02
CA ILE A 332 -8.72 4.96 4.80
C ILE A 332 -7.48 5.62 4.15
N PRO A 333 -6.43 4.86 3.81
CA PRO A 333 -5.24 5.39 3.15
C PRO A 333 -5.62 6.22 1.90
N SER A 334 -4.91 7.32 1.68
CA SER A 334 -4.87 7.98 0.37
C SER A 334 -3.73 7.35 -0.41
N GLU A 335 -3.99 6.88 -1.63
CA GLU A 335 -2.93 6.56 -2.59
C GLU A 335 -2.04 7.78 -2.86
#